data_AF-F2CT13-F1
#
_entry.id   AF-F2CT13-F1
#
_cell.length_a   1.000
_cell.length_b   1.000
_cell.length_c   1.000
_cell.angle_alpha   90.00
_cell.angle_beta   90.00
_cell.angle_gamma   90.00
#
_symmetry.space_group_name_H-M   'P 1'
#
loop_
_entity.id
_entity.type
_entity.pdbx_description
1 polymer ?
#
loop_
_entity_poly.entity_id
_entity_poly.type
_entity_poly.pdbx_seq_one_letter_code
_entity_poly.pdbx_strand_id
1 'polypeptide(L)' 'LENELAKGILRGEFKDEDSISVDTQVTVPSNGQLPQQKLVFRKMNEESKPAAAQDEKFLPTV' A
#
# COMPACT_ATOMS: atom_id res chain seq x y z
N LEU A 1 3.75 1.08 -9.17
CA LEU A 1 2.46 1.34 -8.50
C LEU A 1 1.30 1.13 -9.47
N GLU A 2 1.17 2.00 -10.48
CA GLU A 2 0.03 2.05 -11.42
C GLU A 2 -0.30 0.72 -12.10
N ASN A 3 0.70 -0.04 -12.58
CA ASN A 3 0.48 -1.31 -13.26
C ASN A 3 -0.23 -2.35 -12.38
N GLU A 4 0.17 -2.49 -11.12
CA GLU A 4 -0.43 -3.48 -10.21
C GLU A 4 -1.85 -3.08 -9.80
N LEU A 5 -2.07 -1.78 -9.57
CA LEU A 5 -3.41 -1.26 -9.30
C LEU A 5 -4.33 -1.46 -10.51
N ALA A 6 -3.87 -1.16 -11.72
CA ALA A 6 -4.62 -1.37 -12.95
C ALA A 6 -5.02 -2.84 -13.13
N LYS A 7 -4.11 -3.80 -12.84
CA LYS A 7 -4.45 -5.24 -12.86
C LYS A 7 -5.55 -5.58 -11.86
N GLY A 8 -5.52 -5.03 -10.65
CA GLY A 8 -6.57 -5.25 -9.66
C GLY A 8 -7.93 -4.69 -10.10
N ILE A 9 -7.94 -3.50 -10.71
CA ILE A 9 -9.15 -2.90 -11.29
C ILE A 9 -9.71 -3.78 -12.42
N LEU A 10 -8.85 -4.21 -13.36
CA LEU A 10 -9.27 -5.07 -14.48
C LEU A 10 -9.82 -6.44 -14.02
N ARG A 11 -9.36 -6.94 -12.86
CA ARG A 11 -9.89 -8.17 -12.24
C ARG A 11 -11.18 -7.93 -11.44
N GLY A 12 -11.59 -6.68 -11.25
CA GLY A 12 -12.75 -6.30 -10.43
C GLY A 12 -12.49 -6.34 -8.93
N GLU A 13 -11.22 -6.46 -8.51
CA GLU A 13 -10.82 -6.46 -7.09
C GLU A 13 -10.99 -5.07 -6.47
N PHE A 14 -10.77 -4.00 -7.23
CA PHE A 14 -10.92 -2.61 -6.79
C PHE A 14 -11.84 -1.85 -7.73
N LYS A 15 -12.66 -0.97 -7.15
CA LYS A 15 -13.60 -0.07 -7.83
C LYS A 15 -13.29 1.39 -7.49
N ASP A 16 -13.95 2.30 -8.18
CA ASP A 16 -13.74 3.74 -8.01
C ASP A 16 -14.17 4.24 -6.63
N GLU A 17 -15.23 3.64 -6.09
CA GLU A 17 -15.76 3.95 -4.75
C GLU A 17 -14.93 3.36 -3.60
N ASP A 18 -14.00 2.45 -3.88
CA ASP A 18 -13.21 1.78 -2.84
C ASP A 18 -12.12 2.73 -2.30
N SER A 19 -12.10 2.93 -0.99
CA SER A 19 -10.91 3.45 -0.31
C SER A 19 -9.93 2.31 -0.05
N ILE A 20 -8.70 2.43 -0.56
CA ILE A 20 -7.68 1.38 -0.44
C ILE A 20 -6.43 1.90 0.28
N SER A 21 -5.87 1.08 1.16
CA SER A 21 -4.53 1.29 1.71
C SER A 21 -3.50 0.59 0.82
N VAL A 22 -2.36 1.26 0.62
CA VAL A 22 -1.24 0.73 -0.17
C VAL A 22 -0.02 0.68 0.72
N ASP A 23 0.42 -0.54 1.03
CA ASP A 23 1.59 -0.80 1.84
C ASP A 23 2.70 -1.46 1.01
N THR A 24 3.92 -1.44 1.54
CA THR A 24 5.03 -2.23 0.99
C THR A 24 5.33 -3.39 1.93
N GLN A 25 5.39 -4.60 1.38
CA GLN A 25 5.90 -5.76 2.11
C GLN A 25 7.29 -6.09 1.58
N VAL A 26 8.27 -6.06 2.49
CA VAL A 26 9.64 -6.50 2.22
C VAL A 26 9.81 -7.90 2.78
N THR A 27 10.34 -8.81 1.97
CA THR A 27 10.67 -10.18 2.37
C THR A 27 12.17 -10.38 2.20
N VAL A 28 12.85 -10.79 3.27
CA VAL A 28 14.26 -11.15 3.25
C VAL A 28 14.35 -12.67 3.31
N PRO A 29 14.56 -13.35 2.17
CA PRO A 29 14.65 -14.80 2.15
C PRO A 29 15.97 -15.28 2.78
N SER A 30 15.93 -16.40 3.51
CA SER A 30 17.08 -16.95 4.26
C SER A 30 18.12 -17.67 3.39
N ASN A 31 17.85 -17.82 2.08
CA ASN A 31 18.68 -18.55 1.12
C ASN A 31 19.72 -17.68 0.40
N GLY A 32 20.00 -16.47 0.92
CA GLY A 32 20.96 -15.54 0.33
C GLY A 32 20.49 -14.82 -0.94
N GLN A 33 19.22 -14.98 -1.33
CA GLN A 33 18.62 -14.17 -2.38
C GLN A 33 18.42 -12.72 -1.92
N LEU A 34 18.36 -11.80 -2.88
CA LEU A 34 18.11 -10.38 -2.61
C LEU A 34 16.74 -10.18 -1.95
N PRO A 35 16.61 -9.22 -1.01
CA PRO A 35 15.33 -8.81 -0.47
C PRO A 35 14.35 -8.47 -1.60
N GLN A 36 13.15 -9.04 -1.50
CA GLN A 36 12.07 -8.79 -2.45
C GLN A 36 11.09 -7.81 -1.83
N GLN A 37 10.65 -6.82 -2.59
CA GLN A 37 9.64 -5.87 -2.17
C GLN A 37 8.43 -5.94 -3.10
N LYS A 38 7.23 -6.02 -2.51
CA LYS A 38 5.97 -5.98 -3.27
C LYS A 38 5.00 -4.96 -2.68
N LEU A 39 4.13 -4.44 -3.52
CA LEU A 39 2.98 -3.64 -3.09
C LEU A 39 1.88 -4.56 -2.57
N VAL A 40 1.25 -4.16 -1.48
CA VAL A 40 0.10 -4.84 -0.88
C VAL A 40 -1.05 -3.84 -0.85
N PHE A 41 -2.16 -4.20 -1.50
CA PHE A 41 -3.37 -3.39 -1.57
C PHE A 41 -4.42 -4.01 -0.65
N ARG A 42 -5.05 -3.19 0.20
CA ARG A 42 -6.15 -3.63 1.08
C ARG A 42 -7.29 -2.63 1.02
N LYS A 43 -8.53 -3.11 0.90
CA LYS A 43 -9.71 -2.25 1.04
C LYS A 43 -9.82 -1.80 2.49
N MET A 44 -10.05 -0.51 2.71
CA MET A 44 -10.40 0.02 4.01
C MET A 44 -11.91 -0.14 4.19
N ASN A 45 -12.31 -1.10 5.01
CA ASN A 45 -13.68 -1.15 5.50
C ASN A 45 -13.93 0.07 6.41
N GLU A 46 -15.16 0.58 6.51
CA GLU A 46 -15.47 1.78 7.30
C GLU A 46 -15.05 1.68 8.78
N GLU A 47 -14.93 0.46 9.32
CA GLU A 47 -14.45 0.18 10.67
C GLU A 47 -12.93 0.36 10.87
N SER A 48 -12.17 0.45 9.78
CA SER A 48 -10.69 0.55 9.79
C SER A 48 -10.17 1.92 9.39
N LYS A 49 -11.04 2.95 9.32
CA LYS A 49 -10.64 4.31 8.99
C LYS A 49 -9.62 4.79 10.04
N PRO A 50 -8.33 4.95 9.70
CA PRO A 50 -7.40 5.56 10.63
C PRO A 50 -7.88 6.99 10.84
N ALA A 51 -8.06 7.40 12.09
CA ALA A 51 -8.34 8.79 12.41
C ALA A 51 -7.31 9.65 11.68
N ALA A 52 -7.79 10.59 10.87
CA ALA A 52 -6.99 11.41 9.96
C ALA A 52 -5.67 11.84 10.63
N ALA A 53 -4.55 11.30 10.14
CA ALA A 53 -3.23 11.76 10.53
C ALA A 53 -3.08 13.17 9.95
N GLN A 54 -3.13 14.16 10.85
CA GLN A 54 -2.86 15.55 10.53
C GLN A 54 -1.45 15.67 9.94
N ASP A 55 -1.30 16.53 8.92
CA ASP A 55 -0.07 16.82 8.21
C ASP A 55 1.16 17.00 9.14
N GLU A 56 1.95 15.94 9.33
CA GLU A 56 3.29 16.08 9.90
C GLU A 56 4.23 16.58 8.79
N LYS A 57 4.41 17.91 8.77
CA LYS A 57 5.44 18.59 7.98
C LYS A 57 6.80 17.97 8.30
N PHE A 58 7.42 17.33 7.32
CA PHE A 58 8.83 16.99 7.35
C PHE A 58 9.66 18.27 7.48
N LEU A 59 10.29 18.47 8.63
CA LEU A 59 11.36 19.45 8.79
C LEU A 59 12.70 18.71 8.57
N PRO A 60 13.51 19.09 7.57
CA PRO A 60 14.84 18.53 7.41
C PRO A 60 15.76 19.13 8.48
N THR A 61 16.41 18.27 9.27
CA THR A 61 17.49 18.66 10.18
C THR A 61 18.80 18.75 9.40
N VAL A 62 19.49 19.90 9.52
CA VAL A 62 20.88 20.13 9.10
C VAL A 62 21.81 19.79 10.25
#